data_AF-A0A7L1MHL0-F1
#
_entry.id   AF-A0A7L1MHL0-F1
#
_cell.length_a   1.000
_cell.length_b   1.000
_cell.length_c   1.000
_cell.angle_alpha   90.00
_cell.angle_beta   90.00
_cell.angle_gamma   90.00
#
_symmetry.space_group_name_H-M   'P 1'
#
loop_
_entity.id
_entity.type
_entity.pdbx_description
1 polymer ?
#
loop_
_entity_poly.entity_id
_entity_poly.type
_entity_poly.pdbx_seq_one_letter_code
_entity_poly.pdbx_strand_id
1 'polypeptide(L)'
;LQVTVPEKKKVAMLFQPALLRCHFSTSSTQPAVVQWRYKSYCQDRMGEALGMVTSGLQTMSKRNLDWDPYLDCVDSRRTVRVVASKQGSAVTIGDFYKERDVSIIHDADLQIGKLMWGDSGLYYCLIITPDDVEGKNEESVELLVLGE
;
A
#
# COMPACT_ATOMS: atom_id res chain seq x y z
N LEU A 1 -6.98 -0.56 -18.91
CA LEU A 1 -7.09 -0.78 -17.46
C LEU A 1 -6.94 0.55 -16.69
N GLN A 2 -7.81 0.80 -15.71
CA GLN A 2 -7.75 1.98 -14.86
C GLN A 2 -8.03 1.62 -13.39
N VAL A 3 -7.05 1.86 -12.52
CA VAL A 3 -7.18 1.69 -11.07
C VAL A 3 -7.32 3.05 -10.38
N THR A 4 -8.22 3.10 -9.40
CA THR A 4 -8.51 4.30 -8.61
C THR A 4 -8.63 3.95 -7.14
N VAL A 5 -7.86 4.64 -6.31
CA VAL A 5 -7.94 4.62 -4.86
C VAL A 5 -8.41 6.00 -4.42
N PRO A 6 -9.64 6.14 -3.87
CA PRO A 6 -10.28 7.42 -3.64
C PRO A 6 -9.63 8.21 -2.49
N GLU A 7 -9.11 7.52 -1.48
CA GLU A 7 -8.44 8.12 -0.33
C GLU A 7 -6.92 8.03 -0.53
N LYS A 8 -6.21 9.15 -0.68
CA LYS A 8 -4.73 9.15 -0.78
C LYS A 8 -4.05 8.93 0.56
N LYS A 9 -4.76 9.22 1.66
CA LYS A 9 -4.30 9.03 3.03
C LYS A 9 -5.44 8.53 3.91
N LYS A 10 -5.17 7.48 4.67
CA LYS A 10 -6.02 6.89 5.70
C LYS A 10 -5.34 7.09 7.05
N VAL A 11 -6.00 7.74 7.99
CA VAL A 11 -5.54 7.84 9.38
C VAL A 11 -6.44 6.98 10.24
N ALA A 12 -5.86 6.15 11.09
CA ALA A 12 -6.61 5.28 11.99
C ALA A 12 -5.84 5.08 13.30
N MET A 13 -6.56 4.73 14.37
CA MET A 13 -5.95 4.46 15.67
C MET A 13 -5.47 3.01 15.75
N LEU A 14 -4.50 2.76 16.63
CA LEU A 14 -4.06 1.43 16.99
C LEU A 14 -5.25 0.54 17.38
N PHE A 15 -5.21 -0.73 16.96
CA PHE A 15 -6.25 -1.73 17.21
C PHE A 15 -7.63 -1.51 16.56
N GLN A 16 -7.86 -0.37 15.91
CA GLN A 16 -9.06 -0.19 15.08
C GLN A 16 -8.96 -0.99 13.78
N PRO A 17 -10.09 -1.36 13.16
CA PRO A 17 -10.10 -1.90 11.81
C PRO A 17 -9.82 -0.80 10.77
N ALA A 18 -9.27 -1.17 9.63
CA ALA A 18 -9.11 -0.32 8.46
C ALA A 18 -9.69 -0.97 7.20
N LEU A 19 -10.33 -0.13 6.38
CA LEU A 19 -10.74 -0.46 5.03
C LEU A 19 -10.07 0.49 4.05
N LEU A 20 -9.23 -0.07 3.17
CA LEU A 20 -8.57 0.64 2.09
C LEU A 20 -9.29 0.33 0.78
N ARG A 21 -9.97 1.34 0.23
CA ARG A 21 -10.82 1.17 -0.94
C ARG A 21 -10.01 1.14 -2.23
N CYS A 22 -10.37 0.23 -3.13
CA CYS A 22 -9.82 0.18 -4.47
C CYS A 22 -10.91 -0.12 -5.48
N HIS A 23 -10.94 0.68 -6.55
CA HIS A 23 -11.82 0.48 -7.68
C HIS A 23 -10.99 0.28 -8.93
N PHE A 24 -11.46 -0.57 -9.83
CA PHE A 24 -10.83 -0.72 -11.13
C PHE A 24 -11.85 -0.92 -12.23
N SER A 25 -11.49 -0.50 -13.44
CA SER A 25 -12.20 -0.80 -14.67
C SER A 25 -11.23 -1.36 -15.69
N THR A 26 -11.68 -2.34 -16.45
CA THR A 26 -10.88 -3.03 -17.47
C THR A 26 -11.76 -3.44 -18.63
N SER A 27 -11.20 -3.44 -19.84
CA SER A 27 -11.84 -4.03 -21.02
C SER A 27 -11.49 -5.51 -21.22
N SER A 28 -10.68 -6.07 -20.31
CA SER A 28 -10.31 -7.49 -20.32
C SER A 28 -11.54 -8.37 -20.22
N THR A 29 -11.54 -9.46 -20.99
CA THR A 29 -12.56 -10.53 -20.88
C THR A 29 -12.12 -11.66 -19.94
N GLN A 30 -10.86 -11.62 -19.51
CA GLN A 30 -10.24 -12.59 -18.63
C GLN A 30 -10.42 -12.17 -17.17
N PRO A 31 -10.45 -13.13 -16.21
CA PRO A 31 -10.51 -12.78 -14.79
C PRO A 31 -9.29 -11.97 -14.35
N ALA A 32 -9.53 -10.80 -13.74
CA ALA A 32 -8.49 -9.99 -13.15
C ALA A 32 -7.92 -10.62 -11.86
N VAL A 33 -6.64 -10.39 -11.61
CA VAL A 33 -5.98 -10.66 -10.32
C VAL A 33 -5.80 -9.34 -9.59
N VAL A 34 -6.38 -9.23 -8.39
CA VAL A 34 -6.15 -8.12 -7.47
C VAL A 34 -5.00 -8.48 -6.55
N GLN A 35 -4.03 -7.60 -6.38
CA GLN A 35 -2.94 -7.76 -5.42
C GLN A 35 -2.76 -6.48 -4.61
N TRP A 36 -2.81 -6.61 -3.29
CA TRP A 36 -2.39 -5.55 -2.39
C TRP A 36 -0.95 -5.75 -1.97
N ARG A 37 -0.15 -4.68 -2.07
CA ARG A 37 1.27 -4.67 -1.71
C ARG A 37 1.54 -3.56 -0.70
N TYR A 38 2.19 -3.92 0.39
CA TYR A 38 2.70 -2.99 1.37
C TYR A 38 4.11 -2.55 0.98
N LYS A 39 4.38 -1.26 1.14
CA LYS A 39 5.72 -0.67 1.09
C LYS A 39 5.93 0.16 2.35
N SER A 40 7.01 -0.09 3.08
CA SER A 40 7.38 0.76 4.21
C SER A 40 7.77 2.16 3.75
N TYR A 41 7.75 3.11 4.68
CA TYR A 41 8.37 4.41 4.46
C TYR A 41 9.85 4.27 4.10
N CYS A 42 10.36 5.24 3.35
CA CYS A 42 11.74 5.33 2.92
C CYS A 42 12.65 5.88 4.03
N GLN A 43 12.09 6.75 4.87
CA GLN A 43 12.77 7.33 6.03
C GLN A 43 11.85 7.27 7.25
N ASP A 44 12.43 7.06 8.43
CA ASP A 44 11.70 7.04 9.69
C ASP A 44 11.53 8.47 10.22
N ARG A 45 10.36 9.05 9.96
CA ARG A 45 10.00 10.40 10.41
C ARG A 45 10.04 10.54 11.94
N MET A 46 9.71 9.49 12.69
CA MET A 46 9.76 9.53 14.16
C MET A 46 11.17 9.41 14.69
N GLY A 47 11.97 8.51 14.12
CA GLY A 47 13.40 8.44 14.42
C GLY A 47 14.09 9.78 14.18
N GLU A 48 13.77 10.48 13.09
CA GLU A 48 14.39 11.79 12.78
C GLU A 48 13.92 12.88 13.74
N ALA A 49 12.61 12.97 14.01
CA ALA A 49 12.06 13.94 14.94
C ALA A 49 12.59 13.77 16.38
N LEU A 50 12.87 12.53 16.78
CA LEU A 50 13.44 12.20 18.09
C LEU A 50 14.99 12.24 18.10
N GLY A 51 15.64 12.57 16.97
CA GLY A 51 17.10 12.57 16.85
C GLY A 51 17.75 11.19 16.99
N MET A 52 16.96 10.11 16.89
CA MET A 52 17.40 8.73 17.05
C MET A 52 18.00 8.14 15.78
N VAL A 53 17.67 8.71 14.61
CA VAL A 53 18.29 8.35 13.33
C VAL A 53 18.88 9.60 12.69
N THR A 54 20.09 9.47 12.16
CA THR A 54 20.68 10.53 11.35
C THR A 54 19.95 10.56 10.02
N SER A 55 19.37 11.70 9.64
CA SER A 55 18.82 11.89 8.30
C SER A 55 19.92 11.58 7.30
N GLY A 56 19.76 10.48 6.56
CA GLY A 56 20.64 10.14 5.46
C GLY A 56 20.38 11.17 4.38
N LEU A 57 21.06 12.31 4.46
CA LEU A 57 20.90 13.48 3.61
C LEU A 57 21.26 13.08 2.17
N GLN A 58 20.32 12.45 1.48
CA GLN A 58 20.39 12.34 0.03
C GLN A 58 20.01 13.70 -0.51
N THR A 59 21.04 14.50 -0.72
CA THR A 59 21.03 15.68 -1.56
C THR A 59 20.79 15.28 -3.02
N MET A 60 19.67 14.60 -3.29
CA MET A 60 19.17 14.40 -4.64
C MET A 60 18.31 15.63 -4.96
N SER A 61 18.74 16.35 -5.98
CA SER A 61 18.26 17.66 -6.44
C SER A 61 16.82 18.02 -6.04
N LYS A 62 16.67 19.19 -5.39
CA LYS A 62 15.46 20.03 -5.35
C LYS A 62 15.00 20.49 -6.76
N ARG A 63 14.99 19.61 -7.75
CA ARG A 63 14.60 19.90 -9.14
C ARG A 63 13.18 19.42 -9.48
N ASN A 64 12.56 18.61 -8.62
CA ASN A 64 11.15 18.25 -8.75
C ASN A 64 10.42 18.70 -7.48
N LEU A 65 9.45 19.60 -7.61
CA LEU A 65 8.64 20.09 -6.48
C LEU A 65 7.77 18.99 -5.83
N ASP A 66 7.69 17.82 -6.46
CA ASP A 66 6.76 16.73 -6.13
C ASP A 66 7.45 15.51 -5.49
N TRP A 67 8.74 15.61 -5.11
CA TRP A 67 9.50 14.52 -4.51
C TRP A 67 9.43 14.57 -2.97
N ASP A 68 8.89 13.52 -2.35
CA ASP A 68 8.81 13.34 -0.90
C ASP A 68 9.86 12.31 -0.41
N PRO A 69 10.90 12.70 0.34
CA PRO A 69 11.96 11.79 0.81
C PRO A 69 11.45 10.63 1.69
N TYR A 70 10.28 10.77 2.33
CA TYR A 70 9.71 9.75 3.19
C TYR A 70 8.95 8.68 2.40
N LEU A 71 8.47 9.01 1.19
CA LEU A 71 7.63 8.14 0.36
C LEU A 71 8.34 7.65 -0.91
N ASP A 72 9.22 8.49 -1.47
CA ASP A 72 9.81 8.33 -2.80
C ASP A 72 11.23 7.79 -2.74
N CYS A 73 11.33 6.46 -2.71
CA CYS A 73 12.57 5.73 -2.88
C CYS A 73 12.37 4.45 -3.70
N VAL A 74 13.47 3.92 -4.23
CA VAL A 74 13.48 2.63 -4.92
C VAL A 74 13.12 1.49 -3.97
N ASP A 75 12.42 0.48 -4.48
CA ASP A 75 11.91 -0.64 -3.69
C ASP A 75 13.03 -1.43 -2.97
N SER A 76 14.26 -1.41 -3.48
CA SER A 76 15.43 -2.06 -2.83
C SER A 76 15.89 -1.38 -1.53
N ARG A 77 15.39 -0.18 -1.22
CA ARG A 77 15.72 0.58 0.00
C ARG A 77 14.62 0.55 1.06
N ARG A 78 13.55 -0.21 0.82
CA ARG A 78 12.42 -0.31 1.74
C ARG A 78 11.94 -1.75 1.83
N THR A 79 11.12 -2.02 2.82
CA THR A 79 10.43 -3.29 2.92
C THR A 79 9.27 -3.30 1.94
N VAL A 80 9.17 -4.34 1.12
CA VAL A 80 8.05 -4.57 0.21
C VAL A 80 7.48 -5.96 0.46
N ARG A 81 6.17 -6.05 0.66
CA ARG A 81 5.49 -7.31 1.00
C ARG A 81 4.15 -7.41 0.27
N VAL A 82 3.80 -8.60 -0.20
CA VAL A 82 2.42 -8.88 -0.60
C VAL A 82 1.58 -8.99 0.67
N VAL A 83 0.46 -8.26 0.70
CA VAL A 83 -0.49 -8.30 1.81
C VAL A 83 -1.50 -9.41 1.57
N ALA A 84 -2.17 -9.34 0.42
CA ALA A 84 -3.12 -10.35 -0.04
C ALA A 84 -3.24 -10.28 -1.56
N SER A 85 -3.67 -11.37 -2.17
CA SER A 85 -4.11 -11.41 -3.56
C SER A 85 -5.47 -12.08 -3.69
N LYS A 86 -6.22 -11.72 -4.72
CA LYS A 86 -7.53 -12.28 -5.02
C LYS A 86 -7.65 -12.58 -6.50
N GLN A 87 -8.13 -13.78 -6.81
CA GLN A 87 -8.47 -14.21 -8.17
C GLN A 87 -9.83 -14.90 -8.12
N GLY A 88 -10.84 -14.32 -8.76
CA GLY A 88 -12.22 -14.74 -8.58
C GLY A 88 -12.66 -14.60 -7.11
N SER A 89 -13.18 -15.68 -6.51
CA SER A 89 -13.55 -15.71 -5.09
C SER A 89 -12.41 -16.14 -4.15
N ALA A 90 -11.29 -16.64 -4.69
CA ALA A 90 -10.19 -17.14 -3.89
C ALA A 90 -9.29 -15.98 -3.43
N VAL A 91 -9.07 -15.87 -2.12
CA VAL A 91 -8.15 -14.91 -1.49
C VAL A 91 -6.94 -15.67 -0.93
N THR A 92 -5.75 -15.21 -1.26
CA THR A 92 -4.48 -15.72 -0.72
C THR A 92 -3.81 -14.64 0.10
N ILE A 93 -3.49 -14.94 1.36
CA ILE A 93 -2.83 -13.99 2.26
C ILE A 93 -1.31 -14.16 2.15
N GLY A 94 -0.58 -13.05 2.11
CA GLY A 94 0.89 -13.05 2.08
C GLY A 94 1.48 -13.61 3.37
N ASP A 95 2.68 -14.20 3.29
CA ASP A 95 3.28 -14.96 4.40
C ASP A 95 3.36 -14.18 5.72
N PHE A 96 3.72 -12.89 5.66
CA PHE A 96 3.81 -12.02 6.83
C PHE A 96 2.44 -11.77 7.52
N TYR A 97 1.35 -11.90 6.78
CA TYR A 97 0.00 -11.58 7.24
C TYR A 97 -0.85 -12.82 7.54
N LYS A 98 -0.30 -14.05 7.42
CA LYS A 98 -1.06 -15.31 7.56
C LYS A 98 -1.85 -15.46 8.87
N GLU A 99 -1.34 -14.93 9.96
CA GLU A 99 -1.99 -14.99 11.29
C GLU A 99 -2.75 -13.70 11.64
N ARG A 100 -2.94 -12.81 10.66
CA ARG A 100 -3.61 -11.52 10.82
C ARG A 100 -5.01 -11.63 10.21
N ASP A 101 -5.95 -10.91 10.80
CA ASP A 101 -7.27 -10.70 10.21
C ASP A 101 -7.15 -9.69 9.05
N VAL A 102 -6.82 -10.19 7.86
CA VAL A 102 -6.64 -9.41 6.63
C VAL A 102 -7.31 -10.14 5.49
N SER A 103 -8.04 -9.42 4.63
CA SER A 103 -8.72 -10.01 3.48
C SER A 103 -8.98 -8.99 2.37
N ILE A 104 -9.23 -9.48 1.15
CA ILE A 104 -9.74 -8.66 0.05
C ILE A 104 -11.26 -8.90 -0.06
N ILE A 105 -12.04 -7.86 0.26
CA ILE A 105 -13.49 -7.89 0.24
C ILE A 105 -14.04 -7.10 -0.97
N HIS A 106 -15.33 -7.29 -1.27
CA HIS A 106 -15.97 -6.78 -2.49
C HIS A 106 -15.15 -7.16 -3.73
N ASP A 107 -14.92 -6.24 -4.65
CA ASP A 107 -14.12 -6.52 -5.84
C ASP A 107 -12.62 -6.38 -5.58
N ALA A 108 -12.19 -5.34 -4.84
CA ALA A 108 -10.76 -5.07 -4.63
C ALA A 108 -10.41 -4.37 -3.30
N ASP A 109 -11.33 -4.20 -2.34
CA ASP A 109 -11.04 -3.47 -1.11
C ASP A 109 -10.19 -4.31 -0.14
N LEU A 110 -9.15 -3.73 0.45
CA LEU A 110 -8.38 -4.39 1.50
C LEU A 110 -8.98 -4.09 2.87
N GLN A 111 -9.35 -5.13 3.60
CA GLN A 111 -9.74 -5.08 4.99
C GLN A 111 -8.58 -5.53 5.88
N ILE A 112 -8.29 -4.75 6.92
CA ILE A 112 -7.38 -5.10 8.02
C ILE A 112 -8.20 -5.00 9.31
N GLY A 113 -8.47 -6.12 9.97
CA GLY A 113 -9.36 -6.18 11.12
C GLY A 113 -8.81 -5.53 12.39
N LYS A 114 -7.49 -5.59 12.61
CA LYS A 114 -6.85 -4.99 13.78
C LYS A 114 -5.50 -4.37 13.44
N LEU A 115 -5.45 -3.04 13.37
CA LEU A 115 -4.22 -2.30 13.10
C LEU A 115 -3.18 -2.43 14.21
N MET A 116 -1.91 -2.45 13.81
CA MET A 116 -0.71 -2.45 14.66
C MET A 116 0.21 -1.30 14.24
N TRP A 117 1.15 -0.89 15.11
CA TRP A 117 2.07 0.22 14.82
C TRP A 117 2.85 0.01 13.51
N GLY A 118 3.25 -1.25 13.25
CA GLY A 118 3.98 -1.65 12.05
C GLY A 118 3.15 -1.68 10.76
N ASP A 119 1.83 -1.43 10.81
CA ASP A 119 1.00 -1.37 9.61
C ASP A 119 1.09 -0.01 8.92
N SER A 120 1.73 1.00 9.51
CA SER A 120 1.92 2.30 8.85
C SER A 120 2.82 2.18 7.62
N GLY A 121 2.43 2.81 6.51
CA GLY A 121 3.16 2.79 5.24
C GLY A 121 2.26 2.98 4.03
N LEU A 122 2.77 2.67 2.85
CA LEU A 122 2.05 2.79 1.59
C LEU A 122 1.46 1.44 1.18
N TYR A 123 0.18 1.43 0.84
CA TYR A 123 -0.53 0.25 0.35
C TYR A 123 -0.91 0.51 -1.10
N TYR A 124 -0.44 -0.37 -2.00
CA TYR A 124 -0.68 -0.31 -3.43
C TYR A 124 -1.72 -1.36 -3.80
N CYS A 125 -2.80 -0.93 -4.43
CA CYS A 125 -3.73 -1.81 -5.12
C CYS A 125 -3.23 -1.99 -6.55
N LEU A 126 -2.81 -3.19 -6.90
CA LEU A 126 -2.34 -3.58 -8.22
C LEU A 126 -3.37 -4.52 -8.86
N ILE A 127 -3.79 -4.19 -10.08
CA ILE A 127 -4.69 -5.03 -10.87
C ILE A 127 -3.92 -5.58 -12.05
N ILE A 128 -3.96 -6.90 -12.22
CA ILE A 128 -3.26 -7.59 -13.29
C ILE A 128 -4.31 -8.31 -14.13
N THR A 129 -4.33 -8.01 -15.43
CA THR A 129 -5.12 -8.76 -16.40
C THR A 129 -4.20 -9.29 -17.51
N PRO A 130 -4.50 -10.44 -18.13
CA PRO A 130 -3.68 -11.01 -19.19
C PRO A 130 -3.67 -10.20 -20.51
N ASP A 131 -4.77 -9.52 -20.83
CA ASP A 131 -5.06 -8.94 -22.15
C ASP A 131 -5.34 -7.43 -22.14
N ASP A 132 -5.53 -6.81 -20.97
CA ASP A 132 -5.65 -5.35 -20.81
C ASP A 132 -4.50 -4.82 -19.94
N VAL A 133 -3.35 -4.61 -20.59
CA VAL A 133 -2.09 -4.18 -19.96
C VAL A 133 -1.81 -2.68 -20.09
N GLU A 134 -2.65 -1.96 -20.84
CA GLU A 134 -2.48 -0.52 -21.06
C GLU A 134 -3.21 0.32 -20.01
N GLY A 135 -2.61 1.45 -19.64
CA GLY A 135 -3.16 2.40 -18.67
C GLY A 135 -2.57 2.26 -17.27
N LYS A 136 -3.32 2.73 -16.27
CA LYS A 136 -2.87 2.76 -14.88
C LYS A 136 -3.35 1.52 -14.14
N ASN A 137 -2.46 0.55 -13.97
CA ASN A 137 -2.75 -0.73 -13.33
C ASN A 137 -2.52 -0.75 -11.81
N GLU A 138 -1.99 0.34 -11.23
CA GLU A 138 -1.87 0.49 -9.78
C GLU A 138 -2.13 1.91 -9.30
N GLU A 139 -2.53 2.00 -8.04
CA GLU A 139 -2.68 3.25 -7.28
C GLU A 139 -2.47 2.94 -5.80
N SER A 140 -2.04 3.93 -5.02
CA SER A 140 -1.73 3.76 -3.60
C SER A 140 -2.54 4.65 -2.66
N VAL A 141 -2.55 4.23 -1.39
CA VAL A 141 -2.97 5.00 -0.21
C VAL A 141 -1.89 4.91 0.86
N GLU A 142 -1.60 6.03 1.50
CA GLU A 142 -0.82 6.05 2.73
C GLU A 142 -1.73 5.67 3.92
N LEU A 143 -1.38 4.64 4.68
CA LEU A 143 -2.01 4.33 5.96
C LEU A 143 -1.11 4.81 7.09
N LEU A 144 -1.64 5.68 7.94
CA LEU A 144 -0.98 6.18 9.14
C LEU A 144 -1.73 5.67 10.38
N VAL A 145 -1.06 4.84 11.17
CA VAL A 145 -1.60 4.32 12.43
C VAL A 145 -1.07 5.17 13.59
N LEU A 146 -1.98 5.80 14.32
CA LEU A 146 -1.66 6.61 15.49
C LEU A 146 -1.77 5.78 16.78
N GLY A 147 -0.95 6.11 17.77
CA GLY A 147 -1.11 5.62 19.14
C GLY A 147 -2.28 6.32 19.84
N GLU A 148 -2.83 5.66 20.87
CA GLU A 148 -3.73 6.30 21.84
C GLU A 148 -2.97 7.27 22.77
#